data_AF-A0A6B8RS95-F1
#
_entry.id   AF-A0A6B8RS95-F1
#
_cell.length_a   1.000
_cell.length_b   1.000
_cell.length_c   1.000
_cell.angle_alpha   90.00
_cell.angle_beta   90.00
_cell.angle_gamma   90.00
#
_symmetry.space_group_name_H-M   'P 1'
#
loop_
_entity.id
_entity.type
_entity.pdbx_description
1 polymer ?
#
loop_
_entity_poly.entity_id
_entity_poly.type
_entity_poly.pdbx_seq_one_letter_code
_entity_poly.pdbx_strand_id
1 'polypeptide(L)'
;MKKTSFKFFAIGLLGIVICLVLAYVLQSAYLLFAACVLPLLILPYMPDIRTNQEINPLSKNKSIQVYGITSGENQASYVVIEFKPGRIIWSKHALYFSADHVAMAPTSSLKSNAIALPIYKSDLIIKKGKHRWVGIKLKGMTERSSKFSFKLKQVNRLVVSIQDIKELFKEASPAHKRSIKKSKQLQA
;
A
#
# COMPACT_ATOMS: atom_id res chain seq x y z
N MET A 1 -12.05 -6.04 -5.21
CA MET A 1 -11.82 -7.44 -5.61
C MET A 1 -13.02 -7.86 -6.43
N LYS A 2 -12.86 -8.29 -7.68
CA LYS A 2 -13.98 -8.93 -8.39
C LYS A 2 -14.18 -10.30 -7.73
N LYS A 3 -15.24 -10.45 -6.94
CA LYS A 3 -15.55 -11.68 -6.18
C LYS A 3 -15.59 -12.93 -7.08
N THR A 4 -15.83 -12.75 -8.38
CA THR A 4 -15.90 -13.81 -9.37
C THR A 4 -14.54 -14.47 -9.62
N SER A 5 -13.45 -13.72 -9.79
CA SER A 5 -12.12 -14.28 -10.10
C SER A 5 -11.57 -15.18 -8.98
N PHE A 6 -11.83 -14.85 -7.71
CA PHE A 6 -11.38 -15.66 -6.58
C PHE A 6 -12.08 -17.02 -6.49
N LYS A 7 -13.36 -17.09 -6.87
CA LYS A 7 -14.12 -18.35 -6.89
C LYS A 7 -13.54 -19.33 -7.92
N PHE A 8 -13.22 -18.86 -9.13
CA PHE A 8 -12.61 -19.69 -10.16
C PHE A 8 -11.22 -20.20 -9.76
N PHE A 9 -10.40 -19.36 -9.12
CA PHE A 9 -9.12 -19.78 -8.56
C PHE A 9 -9.29 -20.89 -7.52
N ALA A 10 -10.22 -20.72 -6.57
CA ALA A 10 -10.47 -21.72 -5.53
C ALA A 10 -10.99 -23.05 -6.07
N ILE A 11 -11.91 -23.01 -7.05
CA ILE A 11 -12.42 -24.21 -7.73
C ILE A 11 -11.30 -24.92 -8.49
N GLY A 12 -10.44 -24.18 -9.19
CA GLY A 12 -9.29 -24.75 -9.88
C GLY A 12 -8.30 -25.42 -8.93
N LEU A 13 -8.02 -24.77 -7.80
CA LEU A 13 -7.13 -25.32 -6.77
C LEU A 13 -7.69 -26.61 -6.18
N LEU A 14 -9.00 -26.64 -5.91
CA LEU A 14 -9.71 -27.84 -5.46
C LEU A 14 -9.65 -28.95 -6.53
N GLY A 15 -9.82 -28.61 -7.80
CA GLY A 15 -9.71 -29.54 -8.93
C GLY A 15 -8.34 -30.20 -9.01
N ILE A 16 -7.25 -29.46 -8.77
CA ILE A 16 -5.88 -30.02 -8.70
C ILE A 16 -5.79 -31.05 -7.56
N VAL A 17 -6.26 -30.69 -6.36
CA VAL A 17 -6.21 -31.58 -5.20
C VAL A 17 -7.01 -32.87 -5.45
N ILE A 18 -8.21 -32.75 -6.02
CA ILE A 18 -9.03 -33.89 -6.40
C ILE A 18 -8.30 -34.78 -7.42
N CYS A 19 -7.70 -34.20 -8.46
CA CYS A 19 -6.95 -34.96 -9.45
C CYS A 19 -5.77 -35.71 -8.83
N LEU A 20 -5.04 -35.10 -7.88
CA LEU A 20 -3.93 -35.74 -7.18
C LEU A 20 -4.41 -36.91 -6.30
N VAL A 21 -5.51 -36.73 -5.57
CA VAL A 21 -6.08 -37.80 -4.74
C VAL A 21 -6.56 -38.96 -5.61
N LEU A 22 -7.29 -38.69 -6.70
CA LEU A 22 -7.72 -39.74 -7.62
C LEU A 22 -6.53 -40.40 -8.35
N ALA A 23 -5.49 -39.63 -8.72
CA ALA A 23 -4.29 -40.19 -9.33
C ALA A 23 -3.60 -41.19 -8.39
N TYR A 24 -3.55 -40.88 -7.09
CA TYR A 24 -3.00 -41.77 -6.08
C TYR A 24 -3.83 -43.04 -5.89
N VAL A 25 -5.16 -42.90 -5.72
CA VAL A 25 -6.06 -44.04 -5.48
C VAL A 25 -6.15 -44.96 -6.70
N LEU A 26 -6.20 -44.40 -7.91
CA LEU A 26 -6.36 -45.15 -9.16
C LEU A 26 -5.02 -45.49 -9.83
N GLN A 27 -3.89 -45.06 -9.25
CA GLN A 27 -2.54 -45.21 -9.83
C GLN A 27 -2.45 -44.76 -11.30
N SER A 28 -3.17 -43.69 -11.66
CA SER A 28 -3.31 -43.25 -13.05
C SER A 28 -2.32 -42.14 -13.41
N ALA A 29 -1.45 -42.43 -14.38
CA ALA A 29 -0.50 -41.46 -14.92
C ALA A 29 -1.21 -40.28 -15.63
N TYR A 30 -2.36 -40.51 -16.25
CA TYR A 30 -3.12 -39.46 -16.95
C TYR A 30 -3.65 -38.39 -16.00
N LEU A 31 -4.10 -38.78 -14.80
CA LEU A 31 -4.58 -37.83 -13.79
C LEU A 31 -3.43 -37.01 -13.19
N LEU A 32 -2.25 -37.61 -13.07
CA LEU A 32 -1.02 -36.92 -12.69
C LEU A 32 -0.64 -35.86 -13.74
N PHE A 33 -0.72 -36.20 -15.03
CA PHE A 33 -0.48 -35.25 -16.12
C PHE A 33 -1.49 -34.10 -16.08
N ALA A 34 -2.79 -34.40 -15.90
CA ALA A 34 -3.82 -33.37 -15.76
C ALA A 34 -3.53 -32.43 -14.58
N ALA A 35 -3.14 -32.97 -13.41
CA ALA A 35 -2.78 -32.18 -12.25
C ALA A 35 -1.60 -31.23 -12.49
N CYS A 36 -0.67 -31.57 -13.39
CA CYS A 36 0.42 -30.68 -13.81
C CYS A 36 -0.02 -29.58 -14.79
N VAL A 37 -1.02 -29.83 -15.64
CA VAL A 37 -1.52 -28.85 -16.63
C VAL A 37 -2.51 -27.86 -16.02
N LEU A 38 -3.33 -28.28 -15.06
CA LEU A 38 -4.33 -27.41 -14.41
C LEU A 38 -3.74 -26.10 -13.82
N PRO A 39 -2.57 -26.07 -13.15
CA PRO A 39 -1.95 -24.84 -12.67
C PRO A 39 -1.75 -23.77 -13.75
N LEU A 40 -1.44 -24.17 -14.99
CA LEU A 40 -1.27 -23.26 -16.12
C LEU A 40 -2.61 -22.63 -16.54
N LEU A 41 -3.70 -23.39 -16.46
CA LEU A 41 -5.05 -22.90 -16.76
C LEU A 41 -5.60 -21.96 -15.69
N ILE A 42 -5.16 -22.10 -14.44
CA ILE A 42 -5.64 -21.29 -13.31
C ILE A 42 -4.88 -19.96 -13.18
N LEU A 43 -3.70 -19.86 -13.80
CA LEU A 43 -2.85 -18.66 -13.79
C LEU A 43 -3.56 -17.33 -14.12
N PRO A 44 -4.39 -17.21 -15.18
CA PRO A 44 -5.12 -15.97 -15.47
C PRO A 44 -6.18 -15.61 -14.42
N TYR A 45 -6.58 -16.57 -13.60
CA TYR A 45 -7.53 -16.37 -12.49
C TYR A 45 -6.83 -16.12 -11.15
N MET A 46 -5.49 -16.14 -11.11
CA MET A 46 -4.74 -15.90 -9.90
C MET A 46 -5.12 -14.53 -9.32
N PRO A 47 -5.53 -14.46 -8.02
CA PRO A 47 -5.84 -13.19 -7.41
C PRO A 47 -4.59 -12.30 -7.42
N ASP A 48 -4.76 -11.04 -7.81
CA ASP A 48 -3.73 -10.01 -7.65
C ASP A 48 -3.47 -9.82 -6.15
N ILE A 49 -2.49 -10.57 -5.61
CA ILE A 49 -2.03 -10.46 -4.23
C ILE A 49 -1.26 -9.14 -4.15
N ARG A 50 -2.00 -8.04 -4.00
CA ARG A 50 -1.43 -6.72 -3.81
C ARG A 50 -0.69 -6.68 -2.49
N THR A 51 0.60 -6.97 -2.55
CA THR A 51 1.48 -6.86 -1.40
C THR A 51 1.65 -5.39 -1.01
N ASN A 52 2.03 -5.17 0.24
CA ASN A 52 2.40 -3.84 0.72
C ASN A 52 3.84 -3.50 0.31
N GLN A 53 4.12 -2.21 0.12
CA GLN A 53 5.48 -1.70 -0.04
C GLN A 53 5.90 -1.04 1.27
N GLU A 54 7.12 -1.29 1.71
CA GLU A 54 7.69 -0.66 2.90
C GLU A 54 8.95 0.09 2.51
N ILE A 55 9.05 1.34 2.94
CA ILE A 55 10.26 2.13 2.83
C ILE A 55 11.07 1.81 4.09
N ASN A 56 12.19 1.11 3.90
CA ASN A 56 13.10 0.82 5.00
C ASN A 56 13.98 2.06 5.27
N PRO A 57 13.83 2.72 6.43
CA PRO A 57 14.59 3.94 6.75
C PRO A 57 16.08 3.69 6.96
N LEU A 58 16.47 2.45 7.28
CA LEU A 58 17.86 2.05 7.54
C LEU A 58 18.56 1.52 6.28
N SER A 59 17.86 1.47 5.14
CA SER A 59 18.49 1.01 3.91
C SER A 59 19.48 2.05 3.40
N LYS A 60 20.74 1.64 3.21
CA LYS A 60 21.77 2.47 2.54
C LYS A 60 21.40 2.85 1.10
N ASN A 61 20.37 2.24 0.52
CA ASN A 61 19.92 2.51 -0.82
C ASN A 61 19.06 3.80 -0.86
N LYS A 62 19.70 4.93 -1.17
CA LYS A 62 19.11 6.30 -1.30
C LYS A 62 18.06 6.47 -2.42
N SER A 63 17.44 5.39 -2.90
CA SER A 63 16.49 5.42 -4.01
C SER A 63 15.12 5.99 -3.66
N ILE A 64 14.77 5.96 -2.36
CA ILE A 64 13.57 6.57 -1.78
C ILE A 64 14.04 7.32 -0.53
N GLN A 65 13.70 8.59 -0.43
CA GLN A 65 14.05 9.46 0.69
C GLN A 65 12.78 10.06 1.26
N VAL A 66 12.66 10.05 2.58
CA VAL A 66 11.54 10.64 3.30
C VAL A 66 12.10 11.76 4.16
N TYR A 67 11.65 12.98 3.93
CA TYR A 67 12.10 14.14 4.68
C TYR A 67 10.96 15.12 4.96
N GLY A 68 11.07 15.80 6.09
CA GLY A 68 10.18 16.88 6.49
C GLY A 68 10.66 18.18 5.89
N ILE A 69 9.74 18.95 5.33
CA ILE A 69 10.01 20.30 4.81
C ILE A 69 9.37 21.30 5.75
N THR A 70 10.16 22.29 6.14
CA THR A 70 9.71 23.43 6.93
C THR A 70 9.44 24.62 6.01
N SER A 71 8.27 25.26 6.18
CA SER A 71 7.93 26.49 5.46
C SER A 71 8.26 27.76 6.25
N GLY A 72 8.99 27.65 7.37
CA GLY A 72 9.32 28.75 8.28
C GLY A 72 10.04 28.30 9.56
N GLU A 73 9.93 29.09 10.63
CA GLU A 73 10.56 28.84 11.93
C GLU A 73 10.14 27.48 12.53
N ASN A 74 11.07 26.52 12.50
CA ASN A 74 11.17 25.32 13.34
C ASN A 74 10.01 24.30 13.38
N GLN A 75 8.97 24.41 12.55
CA GLN A 75 7.94 23.36 12.44
C GLN A 75 7.79 22.83 11.01
N ALA A 76 8.15 21.56 10.82
CA ALA A 76 7.89 20.87 9.57
C ALA A 76 6.38 20.88 9.25
N SER A 77 6.03 21.43 8.09
CA SER A 77 4.64 21.55 7.64
C SER A 77 4.23 20.36 6.77
N TYR A 78 5.16 19.83 5.99
CA TYR A 78 4.93 18.72 5.07
C TYR A 78 5.98 17.62 5.22
N VAL A 79 5.58 16.37 5.03
CA VAL A 79 6.51 15.26 4.74
C VAL A 79 6.51 15.03 3.25
N VAL A 80 7.71 14.96 2.67
CA VAL A 80 7.94 14.67 1.27
C VAL A 80 8.64 13.33 1.14
N ILE A 81 8.07 12.48 0.31
CA ILE A 81 8.62 11.19 -0.09
C ILE A 81 9.13 11.37 -1.52
N GLU A 82 10.44 11.52 -1.67
CA GLU A 82 11.10 11.63 -2.96
C GLU A 82 11.63 10.28 -3.40
N PHE A 83 11.43 9.93 -4.66
CA PHE A 83 11.82 8.64 -5.20
C PHE A 83 12.22 8.77 -6.67
N LYS A 84 13.13 7.90 -7.12
CA LYS A 84 13.42 7.82 -8.56
C LYS A 84 12.18 7.31 -9.31
N PRO A 85 11.85 7.88 -10.49
CA PRO A 85 10.78 7.38 -11.34
C PRO A 85 10.83 5.86 -11.50
N GLY A 86 9.69 5.19 -11.36
CA GLY A 86 9.59 3.72 -11.44
C GLY A 86 9.91 2.95 -10.16
N ARG A 87 10.34 3.60 -9.06
CA ARG A 87 10.59 2.91 -7.76
C ARG A 87 9.33 2.62 -6.96
N ILE A 88 8.28 3.43 -7.09
CA ILE A 88 6.98 3.12 -6.48
C ILE A 88 6.24 2.15 -7.39
N ILE A 89 5.87 1.00 -6.82
CA ILE A 89 5.07 0.00 -7.51
C ILE A 89 3.60 0.35 -7.28
N TRP A 90 3.03 1.12 -8.20
CA TRP A 90 1.65 1.62 -8.10
C TRP A 90 0.57 0.53 -8.09
N SER A 91 0.90 -0.70 -8.48
CA SER A 91 0.00 -1.87 -8.39
C SER A 91 -0.15 -2.41 -6.97
N LYS A 92 0.74 -2.04 -6.04
CA LYS A 92 0.68 -2.48 -4.64
C LYS A 92 -0.49 -1.86 -3.88
N HIS A 93 -0.83 -2.44 -2.73
CA HIS A 93 -1.98 -1.98 -1.95
C HIS A 93 -1.69 -0.65 -1.25
N ALA A 94 -0.60 -0.61 -0.48
CA ALA A 94 -0.17 0.57 0.25
C ALA A 94 1.35 0.71 0.30
N LEU A 95 1.81 1.95 0.41
CA LEU A 95 3.21 2.31 0.65
C LEU A 95 3.35 2.78 2.10
N TYR A 96 4.17 2.09 2.89
CA TYR A 96 4.41 2.42 4.29
C TYR A 96 5.77 3.08 4.51
N PHE A 97 5.79 4.08 5.38
CA PHE A 97 6.99 4.73 5.88
C PHE A 97 6.90 4.94 7.40
N SER A 98 8.06 5.05 8.05
CA SER A 98 8.12 5.37 9.48
C SER A 98 8.08 6.88 9.68
N ALA A 99 7.19 7.36 10.54
CA ALA A 99 7.14 8.77 10.93
C ALA A 99 8.27 9.16 11.90
N ASP A 100 8.98 8.18 12.48
CA ASP A 100 10.08 8.41 13.44
C ASP A 100 11.42 8.70 12.76
N HIS A 101 11.56 8.30 11.50
CA HIS A 101 12.81 8.46 10.73
C HIS A 101 12.69 9.51 9.63
N VAL A 102 11.87 10.54 9.86
CA VAL A 102 11.71 11.65 8.92
C VAL A 102 12.79 12.69 9.24
N ALA A 103 13.85 12.72 8.44
CA ALA A 103 14.89 13.74 8.54
C ALA A 103 14.35 15.11 8.10
N MET A 104 14.76 16.20 8.75
CA MET A 104 14.42 17.54 8.25
C MET A 104 15.37 17.93 7.12
N ALA A 105 14.80 18.48 6.04
CA ALA A 105 15.57 19.02 4.93
C ALA A 105 15.10 20.44 4.61
N PRO A 106 16.01 21.36 4.25
CA PRO A 106 15.64 22.70 3.86
C PRO A 106 14.87 22.69 2.54
N THR A 107 13.93 23.61 2.35
CA THR A 107 13.14 23.72 1.10
C THR A 107 14.03 23.89 -0.14
N SER A 108 15.22 24.47 0.01
CA SER A 108 16.22 24.61 -1.05
C SER A 108 16.78 23.28 -1.58
N SER A 109 16.64 22.17 -0.86
CA SER A 109 17.07 20.84 -1.36
C SER A 109 16.09 20.21 -2.36
N LEU A 110 14.91 20.81 -2.56
CA LEU A 110 13.95 20.35 -3.54
C LEU A 110 14.41 20.71 -4.96
N LYS A 111 14.67 19.68 -5.79
CA LYS A 111 14.83 19.88 -7.24
C LYS A 111 13.59 20.54 -7.84
N SER A 112 13.78 21.54 -8.71
CA SER A 112 12.69 22.30 -9.36
C SER A 112 11.84 21.46 -10.32
N ASN A 113 12.44 20.48 -11.00
CA ASN A 113 11.78 19.70 -12.06
C ASN A 113 11.10 18.41 -11.54
N ALA A 114 10.34 18.52 -10.46
CA ALA A 114 9.66 17.37 -9.85
C ALA A 114 8.15 17.43 -10.01
N ILE A 115 7.57 16.31 -10.43
CA ILE A 115 6.12 16.11 -10.44
C ILE A 115 5.74 15.58 -9.06
N ALA A 116 5.20 16.50 -8.24
CA ALA A 116 4.71 16.22 -6.91
C ALA A 116 3.23 15.86 -6.94
N LEU A 117 2.86 14.78 -6.26
CA LEU A 117 1.48 14.35 -6.10
C LEU A 117 1.07 14.51 -4.63
N PRO A 118 0.10 15.40 -4.31
CA PRO A 118 -0.41 15.52 -2.95
C PRO A 118 -1.17 14.27 -2.53
N ILE A 119 -0.93 13.85 -1.29
CA ILE A 119 -1.64 12.79 -0.62
C ILE A 119 -2.71 13.43 0.27
N TYR A 120 -3.96 12.98 0.13
CA TYR A 120 -5.04 13.43 0.99
C TYR A 120 -5.14 12.57 2.25
N LYS A 121 -5.66 13.17 3.34
CA LYS A 121 -5.95 12.47 4.60
C LYS A 121 -6.71 11.14 4.40
N SER A 122 -7.66 11.08 3.46
CA SER A 122 -8.45 9.88 3.16
C SER A 122 -7.64 8.68 2.65
N ASP A 123 -6.48 8.94 2.04
CA ASP A 123 -5.58 7.90 1.54
C ASP A 123 -4.61 7.39 2.61
N LEU A 124 -4.50 8.10 3.73
CA LEU A 124 -3.62 7.72 4.81
C LEU A 124 -4.23 6.58 5.63
N ILE A 125 -3.38 5.66 6.07
CA ILE A 125 -3.71 4.56 6.95
C ILE A 125 -2.60 4.35 7.96
N ILE A 126 -2.94 3.82 9.13
CA ILE A 126 -1.94 3.39 10.10
C ILE A 126 -1.64 1.93 9.90
N LYS A 127 -0.36 1.59 9.98
CA LYS A 127 0.07 0.20 10.00
C LYS A 127 -0.25 -0.42 11.36
N LYS A 128 -1.12 -1.44 11.37
CA LYS A 128 -1.38 -2.22 12.59
C LYS A 128 -0.11 -2.97 13.00
N GLY A 129 0.20 -2.97 14.30
CA GLY A 129 1.32 -3.73 14.86
C GLY A 129 2.71 -3.09 14.73
N LYS A 130 2.87 -1.91 14.10
CA LYS A 130 4.12 -1.13 14.14
C LYS A 130 3.87 0.28 14.65
N HIS A 131 4.62 0.70 15.67
CA HIS A 131 4.49 2.01 16.30
C HIS A 131 4.87 3.14 15.33
N ARG A 132 3.99 4.13 15.14
CA ARG A 132 4.23 5.34 14.31
C ARG A 132 4.57 5.07 12.83
N TRP A 133 4.04 3.98 12.27
CA TRP A 133 4.11 3.69 10.83
C TRP A 133 2.87 4.21 10.11
N VAL A 134 3.10 5.05 9.10
CA VAL A 134 2.07 5.63 8.24
C VAL A 134 2.11 4.92 6.89
N GLY A 135 0.93 4.58 6.38
CA GLY A 135 0.73 4.00 5.07
C GLY A 135 -0.07 4.93 4.17
N ILE A 136 0.19 4.84 2.87
CA ILE A 136 -0.49 5.58 1.82
C ILE A 136 -1.15 4.57 0.90
N LYS A 137 -2.47 4.64 0.74
CA LYS A 137 -3.23 3.79 -0.19
C LYS A 137 -2.91 4.17 -1.63
N LEU A 138 -2.19 3.31 -2.33
CA LEU A 138 -1.81 3.56 -3.72
C LEU A 138 -3.01 3.44 -4.68
N LYS A 139 -4.00 2.61 -4.34
CA LYS A 139 -5.19 2.40 -5.18
C LYS A 139 -5.97 3.71 -5.43
N GLY A 140 -6.25 4.48 -4.37
CA GLY A 140 -6.99 5.75 -4.49
C GLY A 140 -6.22 6.78 -5.31
N MET A 141 -4.90 6.82 -5.15
CA MET A 141 -4.02 7.68 -5.94
C MET A 141 -4.03 7.28 -7.42
N THR A 142 -3.97 5.99 -7.72
CA THR A 142 -4.02 5.49 -9.10
C THR A 142 -5.33 5.87 -9.79
N GLU A 143 -6.46 5.69 -9.11
CA GLU A 143 -7.78 6.07 -9.64
C GLU A 143 -7.88 7.57 -9.90
N ARG A 144 -7.40 8.42 -8.97
CA ARG A 144 -7.40 9.88 -9.18
C ARG A 144 -6.43 10.32 -10.28
N SER A 145 -5.29 9.66 -10.38
CA SER A 145 -4.26 10.02 -11.35
C SER A 145 -4.69 9.84 -12.80
N SER A 146 -5.67 8.97 -13.05
CA SER A 146 -6.27 8.82 -14.39
C SER A 146 -6.91 10.11 -14.92
N LYS A 147 -7.22 11.06 -14.03
CA LYS A 147 -7.80 12.37 -14.37
C LYS A 147 -6.75 13.46 -14.59
N PHE A 148 -5.47 13.20 -14.35
CA PHE A 148 -4.40 14.17 -14.55
C PHE A 148 -3.72 13.98 -15.92
N SER A 149 -3.15 15.06 -16.46
CA SER A 149 -2.43 15.06 -17.74
C SER A 149 -1.05 14.38 -17.69
N PHE A 150 -0.59 13.95 -16.51
CA PHE A 150 0.70 13.27 -16.33
C PHE A 150 0.54 11.79 -16.01
N LYS A 151 1.54 10.98 -16.38
CA LYS A 151 1.56 9.55 -16.05
C LYS A 151 2.14 9.33 -14.65
N LEU A 152 1.58 8.40 -13.88
CA LEU A 152 2.12 8.00 -12.56
C LEU A 152 3.59 7.59 -12.60
N LYS A 153 4.07 7.05 -13.73
CA LYS A 153 5.47 6.67 -13.93
C LYS A 153 6.42 7.88 -13.89
N GLN A 154 5.91 9.08 -14.13
CA GLN A 154 6.67 10.34 -14.14
C GLN A 154 6.65 11.06 -12.79
N VAL A 155 5.75 10.68 -11.88
CA VAL A 155 5.71 11.21 -10.51
C VAL A 155 6.99 10.79 -9.79
N ASN A 156 7.63 11.75 -9.12
CA ASN A 156 8.87 11.54 -8.37
C ASN A 156 8.80 12.07 -6.94
N ARG A 157 7.69 12.70 -6.55
CA ARG A 157 7.43 13.13 -5.16
C ARG A 157 6.00 12.85 -4.74
N LEU A 158 5.86 12.37 -3.51
CA LEU A 158 4.60 12.41 -2.79
C LEU A 158 4.71 13.43 -1.65
N VAL A 159 3.67 14.21 -1.44
CA VAL A 159 3.64 15.25 -0.41
C VAL A 159 2.45 15.02 0.50
N VAL A 160 2.68 15.00 1.81
CA VAL A 160 1.64 14.81 2.81
C VAL A 160 1.77 15.88 3.91
N SER A 161 0.63 16.41 4.37
CA SER A 161 0.61 17.35 5.49
C SER A 161 0.94 16.64 6.81
N ILE A 162 1.79 17.25 7.63
CA ILE A 162 2.08 16.73 8.98
C ILE A 162 0.85 16.83 9.89
N GLN A 163 -0.03 17.79 9.64
CA GLN A 163 -1.29 17.91 10.38
C GLN A 163 -2.17 16.69 10.16
N ASP A 164 -2.34 16.25 8.91
CA ASP A 164 -3.11 15.04 8.57
C ASP A 164 -2.54 13.79 9.24
N ILE A 165 -1.21 13.67 9.30
CA ILE A 165 -0.53 12.57 9.98
C ILE A 165 -0.79 12.61 11.50
N LYS A 166 -0.69 13.79 12.12
CA LYS A 166 -0.98 13.98 13.56
C LYS A 166 -2.43 13.65 13.88
N GLU A 167 -3.37 14.10 13.06
CA GLU A 167 -4.79 13.78 13.21
C GLU A 167 -5.07 12.29 13.08
N LEU A 168 -4.44 11.63 12.10
CA LEU A 168 -4.56 10.19 11.91
C LEU A 168 -4.12 9.40 13.15
N PHE A 169 -3.03 9.82 13.80
CA PHE A 169 -2.57 9.21 15.05
C PHE A 169 -3.49 9.51 16.24
N LYS A 170 -4.06 10.72 16.32
CA LYS A 170 -5.06 11.06 17.34
C LYS A 170 -6.32 10.20 17.21
N GLU A 171 -6.85 10.04 16.00
CA GLU A 171 -8.03 9.23 15.70
C GLU A 171 -7.81 7.74 16.01
N ALA A 172 -6.60 7.24 15.76
CA ALA A 172 -6.26 5.84 16.03
C ALA A 172 -5.94 5.54 17.50
N SER A 173 -5.71 6.57 18.32
CA SER A 173 -5.43 6.39 19.75
C SER A 173 -6.62 5.74 20.47
N PRO A 174 -6.39 4.74 21.34
CA PRO A 174 -7.47 4.03 22.05
C PRO A 174 -8.33 4.94 22.92
N ALA A 175 -7.82 6.10 23.33
CA ALA A 175 -8.56 7.11 24.08
C ALA A 175 -9.71 7.73 23.26
N HIS A 176 -9.51 7.98 21.96
CA HIS A 176 -10.53 8.52 21.06
C HIS A 176 -11.62 7.48 20.74
N LYS A 177 -11.25 6.21 20.61
CA LYS A 177 -12.23 5.12 20.44
C LYS A 177 -13.13 4.94 21.65
N ARG A 178 -12.63 5.18 22.87
CA ARG A 178 -13.42 5.11 24.11
C ARG A 178 -14.42 6.27 24.22
N SER A 179 -14.08 7.49 23.80
CA SER A 179 -15.02 8.63 23.85
C SER A 179 -16.16 8.51 22.82
N ILE A 180 -15.90 7.98 21.63
CA ILE A 180 -16.93 7.71 20.62
C ILE A 180 -17.90 6.61 21.11
N LYS A 181 -17.38 5.58 21.79
CA LYS A 181 -18.24 4.51 22.32
C LYS A 181 -19.13 4.98 23.47
N LYS A 182 -18.63 5.88 24.31
CA LYS A 182 -19.37 6.46 25.45
C LYS A 182 -20.46 7.44 25.01
N SER A 183 -20.20 8.27 24.00
CA SER A 183 -21.21 9.20 23.45
C SER A 183 -22.35 8.46 22.74
N LYS A 184 -22.05 7.36 22.05
CA LYS A 184 -23.08 6.52 21.40
C LYS A 184 -23.97 5.74 22.39
N GLN A 185 -23.49 5.52 23.62
CA GLN A 185 -24.28 4.92 24.71
C GLN A 185 -25.14 5.92 25.49
N LEU A 186 -24.92 7.23 25.33
CA LEU A 186 -25.71 8.28 25.97
C LEU A 186 -26.84 8.82 25.07
N GLN A 187 -26.92 8.33 23.82
CA GLN A 187 -27.94 8.69 22.84
C GLN A 187 -28.90 7.53 22.51
N ALA A 188 -28.81 6.42 23.27
CA ALA A 188 -29.71 5.28 23.22
C ALA A 188 -30.39 5.14 24.58
#